data_AF-A0A7S2VDE4-F1
#
_entry.id   AF-A0A7S2VDE4-F1
#
_cell.length_a   1.000
_cell.length_b   1.000
_cell.length_c   1.000
_cell.angle_alpha   90.00
_cell.angle_beta   90.00
_cell.angle_gamma   90.00
#
_symmetry.space_group_name_H-M   'P 1'
#
loop_
_entity.id
_entity.type
_entity.pdbx_description
1 polymer ?
#
loop_
_entity_poly.entity_id
_entity_poly.type
_entity_poly.pdbx_seq_one_letter_code
_entity_poly.pdbx_strand_id
1 'polypeptide(L)'
;MAKFTAALLATLLAGSSAFVSQQPAASSSALKASEGVWDPMGFLELGSGEAFDTFPGMFPNEQFLREAEIKHGRQAMLAWTGVWATSKDPFGLAMHFPGAPECDDWTTALGCFAKSDPATFGAILATIAFCEGESVGHSGDNFKGLSTKTPGNLNFDYLGLKGKLGEEGVARYADVEIKNGRAAMIAMASLFAFKSIPGSVPIMDVLGAH
;
A
#
# COMPACT_ATOMS: atom_id res chain seq x y z
N MET A 1 56.73 -47.11 4.14
CA MET A 1 55.41 -46.93 3.51
C MET A 1 54.61 -45.98 4.38
N ALA A 2 54.69 -44.68 4.10
CA ALA A 2 54.11 -43.60 4.89
C ALA A 2 53.48 -42.59 3.93
N LYS A 3 52.18 -42.73 3.64
CA LYS A 3 51.44 -41.78 2.78
C LYS A 3 49.92 -41.69 3.08
N PHE A 4 49.46 -42.03 4.29
CA PHE A 4 48.00 -42.00 4.57
C PHE A 4 47.57 -41.28 5.86
N THR A 5 48.47 -40.59 6.55
CA THR A 5 48.17 -39.95 7.86
C THR A 5 48.11 -38.42 7.83
N ALA A 6 48.45 -37.75 6.73
CA ALA A 6 48.43 -36.28 6.65
C ALA A 6 47.12 -35.69 6.09
N ALA A 7 46.31 -36.48 5.36
CA ALA A 7 45.10 -35.97 4.69
C ALA A 7 43.87 -35.84 5.62
N LEU A 8 43.86 -36.53 6.76
CA LEU A 8 42.69 -36.58 7.66
C LEU A 8 42.73 -35.50 8.76
N LEU A 9 43.87 -34.84 8.95
CA LEU A 9 44.03 -33.74 9.92
C LEU A 9 43.72 -32.36 9.31
N ALA A 10 43.72 -32.24 7.98
CA ALA A 10 43.42 -31.00 7.26
C ALA A 10 41.91 -30.71 7.13
N THR A 11 41.06 -31.71 7.31
CA THR A 11 39.59 -31.59 7.19
C THR A 11 38.89 -31.18 8.49
N LEU A 12 39.61 -31.08 9.62
CA LEU A 12 39.05 -30.66 10.91
C LEU A 12 39.28 -29.18 11.25
N LEU A 13 40.05 -28.45 10.44
CA LEU A 13 40.30 -27.01 10.62
C LEU A 13 39.55 -26.11 9.62
N ALA A 14 38.75 -26.68 8.74
CA ALA A 14 37.92 -25.94 7.77
C ALA A 14 36.46 -25.73 8.24
N GLY A 15 36.17 -25.95 9.52
CA GLY A 15 34.81 -25.97 10.08
C GLY A 15 34.48 -24.87 11.09
N SER A 16 35.15 -23.71 11.03
CA SER A 16 35.01 -22.67 12.08
C SER A 16 34.92 -21.24 11.53
N SER A 17 34.28 -21.05 10.37
CA SER A 17 34.04 -19.71 9.79
C SER A 17 32.56 -19.44 9.51
N ALA A 18 31.64 -20.11 10.21
CA ALA A 18 30.20 -19.91 10.08
C ALA A 18 29.60 -18.95 11.13
N PHE A 19 30.42 -18.09 11.75
CA PHE A 19 29.96 -16.95 12.54
C PHE A 19 30.73 -15.69 12.13
N VAL A 20 30.58 -15.29 10.87
CA VAL A 20 30.74 -13.89 10.51
C VAL A 20 29.46 -13.21 10.93
N SER A 21 29.55 -12.27 11.88
CA SER A 21 28.48 -11.31 12.14
C SER A 21 28.08 -10.69 10.80
N GLN A 22 26.85 -10.90 10.36
CA GLN A 22 26.31 -10.24 9.18
C GLN A 22 26.49 -8.74 9.40
N GLN A 23 27.42 -8.12 8.65
CA GLN A 23 27.51 -6.67 8.62
C GLN A 23 26.10 -6.15 8.36
N PRO A 24 25.57 -5.20 9.15
CA PRO A 24 24.29 -4.60 8.83
C PRO A 24 24.42 -4.12 7.38
N ALA A 25 23.54 -4.62 6.51
CA ALA A 25 23.50 -4.21 5.13
C ALA A 25 23.54 -2.69 5.12
N ALA A 26 24.61 -2.12 4.53
CA ALA A 26 24.74 -0.69 4.43
C ALA A 26 23.47 -0.18 3.75
N SER A 27 22.65 0.54 4.51
CA SER A 27 21.47 1.21 4.01
C SER A 27 21.90 2.01 2.79
N SER A 28 21.39 1.66 1.61
CA SER A 28 21.77 2.32 0.37
C SER A 28 21.45 3.80 0.52
N SER A 29 22.49 4.64 0.49
CA SER A 29 22.38 6.10 0.64
C SER A 29 21.61 6.78 -0.50
N ALA A 30 21.05 6.03 -1.45
CA ALA A 30 20.27 6.55 -2.57
C ALA A 30 18.86 7.02 -2.16
N LEU A 31 18.40 6.65 -0.98
CA LEU A 31 17.08 7.02 -0.45
C LEU A 31 17.20 7.57 0.98
N LYS A 32 18.10 8.53 1.19
CA LYS A 32 17.91 9.45 2.32
C LYS A 32 16.71 10.34 1.98
N ALA A 33 15.52 9.88 2.39
CA ALA A 33 14.38 10.78 2.51
C ALA A 33 14.87 11.99 3.31
N SER A 34 14.68 13.21 2.79
CA SER A 34 14.90 14.41 3.58
C SER A 34 14.16 14.22 4.91
N GLU A 35 14.83 14.45 6.04
CA GLU A 35 14.26 14.23 7.39
C GLU A 35 13.13 15.23 7.74
N GLY A 36 12.48 15.82 6.73
CA GLY A 36 11.36 16.75 6.85
C GLY A 36 10.14 16.28 6.06
N VAL A 37 9.00 16.88 6.38
CA VAL A 37 7.74 16.71 5.63
C VAL A 37 7.95 17.19 4.20
N TRP A 38 7.75 16.29 3.23
CA TRP A 38 7.87 16.64 1.81
C TRP A 38 6.59 17.33 1.34
N ASP A 39 6.55 18.65 1.46
CA ASP A 39 5.46 19.49 0.96
C ASP A 39 6.04 20.70 0.16
N PRO A 40 6.47 20.48 -1.10
CA PRO A 40 7.03 21.56 -1.91
C PRO A 40 6.00 22.62 -2.34
N MET A 41 4.70 22.31 -2.25
CA MET A 41 3.61 23.18 -2.70
C MET A 41 2.88 23.88 -1.55
N GLY A 42 3.21 23.57 -0.29
CA GLY A 42 2.59 24.16 0.90
C GLY A 42 1.12 23.80 1.08
N PHE A 43 0.68 22.63 0.62
CA PHE A 43 -0.73 22.23 0.72
C PHE A 43 -1.19 22.01 2.16
N LEU A 44 -0.28 21.70 3.08
CA LEU A 44 -0.59 21.60 4.51
C LEU A 44 -0.91 22.96 5.13
N GLU A 45 -0.28 24.04 4.64
CA GLU A 45 -0.45 25.40 5.15
C GLU A 45 -1.60 26.16 4.49
N LEU A 46 -2.17 25.62 3.42
CA LEU A 46 -3.25 26.27 2.65
C LEU A 46 -4.51 26.53 3.50
N GLY A 47 -4.77 25.67 4.48
CA GLY A 47 -5.87 25.80 5.45
C GLY A 47 -5.52 26.58 6.72
N SER A 48 -4.27 27.00 6.89
CA SER A 48 -3.77 27.65 8.11
C SER A 48 -2.83 28.81 7.77
N GLY A 49 -3.31 30.04 7.84
CA GLY A 49 -2.52 31.24 7.52
C GLY A 49 -3.36 32.32 6.82
N GLU A 50 -2.72 33.20 6.06
CA GLU A 50 -3.39 34.30 5.34
C GLU A 50 -4.46 33.81 4.32
N ALA A 51 -4.32 32.59 3.81
CA ALA A 51 -5.30 31.97 2.90
C ALA A 51 -6.62 31.57 3.59
N PHE A 52 -6.61 31.34 4.91
CA PHE A 52 -7.81 30.97 5.68
C PHE A 52 -8.83 32.12 5.74
N ASP A 53 -8.35 33.37 5.79
CA ASP A 53 -9.21 34.56 5.87
C ASP A 53 -9.98 34.81 4.56
N THR A 54 -9.43 34.36 3.43
CA THR A 54 -10.09 34.53 2.12
C THR A 54 -11.12 33.44 1.83
N PHE A 55 -10.90 32.21 2.33
CA PHE A 55 -11.78 31.05 2.08
C PHE A 55 -11.98 30.19 3.34
N PRO A 56 -12.80 30.65 4.30
CA PRO A 56 -12.97 29.96 5.57
C PRO A 56 -13.60 28.58 5.39
N GLY A 57 -12.92 27.54 5.87
CA GLY A 57 -13.44 26.16 5.87
C GLY A 57 -13.55 25.50 4.49
N MET A 58 -12.84 26.02 3.48
CA MET A 58 -12.80 25.44 2.13
C MET A 58 -11.62 24.48 1.91
N PHE A 59 -10.58 24.58 2.75
CA PHE A 59 -9.40 23.73 2.67
C PHE A 59 -9.36 22.72 3.81
N PRO A 60 -9.00 21.46 3.52
CA PRO A 60 -8.92 20.41 4.53
C PRO A 60 -7.76 20.64 5.49
N ASN A 61 -7.98 20.31 6.77
CA ASN A 61 -6.91 20.25 7.77
C ASN A 61 -5.95 19.08 7.52
N GLU A 62 -4.74 19.13 8.10
CA GLU A 62 -3.75 18.04 8.10
C GLU A 62 -4.35 16.68 8.50
N GLN A 63 -5.23 16.65 9.50
CA GLN A 63 -5.88 15.40 9.94
C GLN A 63 -6.65 14.72 8.81
N PHE A 64 -7.40 15.50 8.03
CA PHE A 64 -8.14 15.01 6.87
C PHE A 64 -7.18 14.58 5.75
N LEU A 65 -6.14 15.36 5.46
CA LEU A 65 -5.15 15.02 4.44
C LEU A 65 -4.41 13.71 4.77
N ARG A 66 -4.03 13.51 6.03
CA ARG A 66 -3.40 12.28 6.49
C ARG A 66 -4.34 11.08 6.38
N GLU A 67 -5.59 11.24 6.79
CA GLU A 67 -6.58 10.15 6.65
C GLU A 67 -6.88 9.83 5.18
N ALA A 68 -6.97 10.86 4.33
CA ALA A 68 -7.16 10.70 2.90
C ALA A 68 -5.99 9.96 2.26
N GLU A 69 -4.73 10.29 2.61
CA GLU A 69 -3.55 9.57 2.14
C GLU A 69 -3.61 8.08 2.51
N ILE A 70 -3.92 7.76 3.76
CA ILE A 70 -4.00 6.37 4.24
C ILE A 70 -5.13 5.62 3.52
N LYS A 71 -6.30 6.25 3.34
CA LYS A 71 -7.45 5.63 2.67
C LYS A 71 -7.15 5.34 1.19
N HIS A 72 -6.62 6.30 0.46
CA HIS A 72 -6.21 6.09 -0.94
C HIS A 72 -5.09 5.06 -1.05
N GLY A 73 -4.13 5.04 -0.11
CA GLY A 73 -3.09 4.03 -0.04
C GLY A 73 -3.65 2.62 0.13
N ARG A 74 -4.57 2.41 1.08
CA ARG A 74 -5.24 1.12 1.31
C ARG A 74 -6.05 0.65 0.11
N GLN A 75 -6.84 1.55 -0.49
CA GLN A 75 -7.63 1.25 -1.68
C GLN A 75 -6.73 0.91 -2.88
N ALA A 76 -5.64 1.64 -3.08
CA ALA A 76 -4.69 1.38 -4.17
C ALA A 76 -3.95 0.05 -3.99
N MET A 77 -3.57 -0.32 -2.75
CA MET A 77 -2.95 -1.63 -2.46
C MET A 77 -3.90 -2.78 -2.83
N LEU A 78 -5.18 -2.68 -2.46
CA LEU A 78 -6.20 -3.68 -2.80
C LEU A 78 -6.49 -3.71 -4.31
N ALA A 79 -6.59 -2.55 -4.95
CA ALA A 79 -6.87 -2.46 -6.38
C ALA A 79 -5.72 -3.03 -7.22
N TRP A 80 -4.47 -2.68 -6.92
CA TRP A 80 -3.31 -3.18 -7.65
C TRP A 80 -3.17 -4.69 -7.52
N THR A 81 -3.31 -5.23 -6.31
CA THR A 81 -3.28 -6.68 -6.09
C THR A 81 -4.44 -7.40 -6.76
N GLY A 82 -5.64 -6.81 -6.78
CA GLY A 82 -6.80 -7.36 -7.47
C GLY A 82 -6.61 -7.44 -8.99
N VAL A 83 -6.11 -6.37 -9.62
CA VAL A 83 -5.81 -6.37 -11.06
C VAL A 83 -4.73 -7.40 -11.39
N TRP A 84 -3.64 -7.44 -10.63
CA TRP A 84 -2.55 -8.39 -10.87
C TRP A 84 -2.96 -9.85 -10.62
N ALA A 85 -3.78 -10.12 -9.61
CA ALA A 85 -4.23 -11.47 -9.30
C ALA A 85 -5.17 -12.04 -10.39
N THR A 86 -5.99 -11.17 -11.00
CA THR A 86 -6.99 -11.55 -12.00
C THR A 86 -6.50 -11.43 -13.44
N SER A 87 -5.35 -10.78 -13.69
CA SER A 87 -4.82 -10.63 -15.04
C SER A 87 -4.37 -11.96 -15.63
N LYS A 88 -4.64 -12.13 -16.93
CA LYS A 88 -4.23 -13.28 -17.76
C LYS A 88 -2.91 -13.02 -18.50
N ASP A 89 -2.24 -11.91 -18.18
CA ASP A 89 -0.96 -11.53 -18.76
C ASP A 89 0.14 -12.54 -18.42
N PRO A 90 1.28 -12.57 -19.13
CA PRO A 90 2.36 -13.53 -18.88
C PRO A 90 2.90 -13.54 -17.44
N PHE A 91 2.78 -12.42 -16.72
CA PHE A 91 3.16 -12.28 -15.31
C PHE A 91 1.96 -12.21 -14.34
N GLY A 92 0.74 -12.31 -14.86
CA GLY A 92 -0.49 -12.36 -14.07
C GLY A 92 -0.68 -13.70 -13.38
N LEU A 93 -1.44 -13.72 -12.27
CA LEU A 93 -1.70 -14.96 -11.53
C LEU A 93 -2.90 -15.75 -12.11
N ALA A 94 -3.70 -15.13 -12.99
CA ALA A 94 -4.89 -15.71 -13.61
C ALA A 94 -5.82 -16.44 -12.61
N MET A 95 -5.89 -15.94 -11.38
CA MET A 95 -6.72 -16.52 -10.33
C MET A 95 -8.18 -16.17 -10.58
N HIS A 96 -9.03 -17.19 -10.63
CA HIS A 96 -10.46 -17.03 -10.84
C HIS A 96 -11.25 -17.83 -9.81
N PHE A 97 -12.25 -17.21 -9.19
CA PHE A 97 -13.15 -17.90 -8.27
C PHE A 97 -14.14 -18.75 -9.06
N PRO A 98 -14.32 -20.04 -8.71
CA PRO A 98 -15.28 -20.88 -9.40
C PRO A 98 -16.70 -20.32 -9.27
N GLY A 99 -17.33 -19.99 -10.39
CA GLY A 99 -18.68 -19.42 -10.44
C GLY A 99 -18.75 -17.90 -10.51
N ALA A 100 -17.62 -17.19 -10.47
CA ALA A 100 -17.58 -15.77 -10.79
C ALA A 100 -17.68 -15.55 -12.32
N PRO A 101 -18.16 -14.37 -12.78
CA PRO A 101 -18.15 -14.06 -14.21
C PRO A 101 -16.71 -13.93 -14.72
N GLU A 102 -16.39 -14.60 -15.81
CA GLU A 102 -15.16 -14.34 -16.55
C GLU A 102 -15.31 -13.09 -17.41
N CYS A 103 -14.42 -12.13 -17.22
CA CYS A 103 -14.36 -10.90 -18.01
C CYS A 103 -12.92 -10.73 -18.48
N ASP A 104 -12.71 -10.20 -19.69
CA ASP A 104 -11.39 -10.20 -20.34
C ASP A 104 -10.44 -9.11 -19.80
N ASP A 105 -10.99 -7.99 -19.32
CA ASP A 105 -10.21 -6.86 -18.81
C ASP A 105 -10.78 -6.32 -17.50
N TRP A 106 -9.90 -5.87 -16.62
CA TRP A 106 -10.27 -5.33 -15.31
C TRP A 106 -11.08 -4.03 -15.42
N THR A 107 -10.95 -3.29 -16.54
CA THR A 107 -11.71 -2.05 -16.80
C THR A 107 -13.21 -2.29 -16.99
N THR A 108 -13.59 -3.45 -17.55
CA THR A 108 -15.00 -3.81 -17.81
C THR A 108 -15.54 -4.82 -16.80
N ALA A 109 -14.65 -5.46 -16.02
CA ALA A 109 -14.99 -6.47 -15.02
C ALA A 109 -16.03 -6.00 -13.99
N LEU A 110 -15.99 -4.73 -13.58
CA LEU A 110 -16.98 -4.18 -12.64
C LEU A 110 -18.40 -4.20 -13.21
N GLY A 111 -18.58 -3.77 -14.46
CA GLY A 111 -19.89 -3.74 -15.12
C GLY A 111 -20.39 -5.14 -15.48
N CYS A 112 -19.47 -6.04 -15.80
CA CYS A 112 -19.71 -7.47 -16.02
C CYS A 112 -20.25 -8.11 -14.72
N PHE A 113 -19.56 -7.90 -13.59
CA PHE A 113 -19.96 -8.39 -12.27
C PHE A 113 -21.30 -7.82 -11.78
N ALA A 114 -21.50 -6.50 -11.92
CA ALA A 114 -22.74 -5.86 -11.51
C ALA A 114 -23.98 -6.37 -12.29
N LYS A 115 -23.79 -6.81 -13.54
CA LYS A 115 -24.87 -7.39 -14.37
C LYS A 115 -25.10 -8.86 -14.09
N SER A 116 -24.05 -9.65 -13.89
CA SER A 116 -24.17 -11.09 -13.68
C SER A 116 -24.66 -11.45 -12.29
N ASP A 117 -24.22 -10.72 -11.27
CA ASP A 117 -24.59 -10.94 -9.86
C ASP A 117 -24.86 -9.61 -9.13
N PRO A 118 -26.02 -9.00 -9.40
CA PRO A 118 -26.40 -7.73 -8.76
C PRO A 118 -26.60 -7.87 -7.25
N ALA A 119 -26.92 -9.08 -6.75
CA ALA A 119 -27.17 -9.30 -5.33
C ALA A 119 -25.87 -9.21 -4.53
N THR A 120 -24.83 -9.93 -4.95
CA THR A 120 -23.53 -9.87 -4.27
C THR A 120 -22.87 -8.52 -4.46
N PHE A 121 -22.97 -7.91 -5.65
CA PHE A 121 -22.51 -6.54 -5.86
C PHE A 121 -23.17 -5.55 -4.90
N GLY A 122 -24.50 -5.61 -4.76
CA GLY A 122 -25.24 -4.76 -3.84
C GLY A 122 -24.84 -4.98 -2.37
N ALA A 123 -24.62 -6.23 -1.96
CA ALA A 123 -24.17 -6.55 -0.61
C ALA A 123 -22.77 -5.99 -0.30
N ILE A 124 -21.82 -6.11 -1.24
CA ILE A 124 -20.47 -5.56 -1.10
C ILE A 124 -20.54 -4.03 -1.00
N LEU A 125 -21.28 -3.37 -1.90
CA LEU A 125 -21.43 -1.91 -1.89
C LEU A 125 -22.08 -1.42 -0.59
N ALA A 126 -23.10 -2.11 -0.10
CA ALA A 126 -23.76 -1.79 1.16
C ALA A 126 -22.80 -1.94 2.35
N THR A 127 -21.95 -2.96 2.36
CA THR A 127 -20.94 -3.16 3.40
C THR A 127 -19.88 -2.06 3.36
N ILE A 128 -19.40 -1.69 2.19
CA ILE A 128 -18.47 -0.56 2.01
C ILE A 128 -19.11 0.73 2.54
N ALA A 129 -20.36 1.00 2.15
CA ALA A 129 -21.08 2.20 2.59
C ALA A 129 -21.26 2.24 4.11
N PHE A 130 -21.59 1.10 4.73
CA PHE A 130 -21.70 0.99 6.18
C PHE A 130 -20.35 1.22 6.88
N CYS A 131 -19.29 0.53 6.45
CA CYS A 131 -17.96 0.69 7.04
C CYS A 131 -17.40 2.11 6.89
N GLU A 132 -17.61 2.75 5.73
CA GLU A 132 -17.21 4.15 5.51
C GLU A 132 -18.05 5.12 6.34
N GLY A 133 -19.36 4.87 6.50
CA GLY A 133 -20.23 5.68 7.35
C GLY A 133 -19.82 5.64 8.83
N GLU A 134 -19.56 4.44 9.35
CA GLU A 134 -19.07 4.25 10.72
C GLU A 134 -17.71 4.91 10.96
N SER A 135 -16.87 4.99 9.92
CA SER A 135 -15.54 5.62 10.01
C SER A 135 -15.60 7.10 10.38
N VAL A 136 -16.67 7.82 10.01
CA VAL A 136 -16.85 9.25 10.31
C VAL A 136 -17.85 9.49 11.44
N GLY A 137 -18.85 8.61 11.60
CA GLY A 137 -19.97 8.82 12.54
C GLY A 137 -19.58 9.02 14.00
N HIS A 138 -18.46 8.44 14.44
CA HIS A 138 -18.01 8.47 15.84
C HIS A 138 -16.88 9.47 16.13
N SER A 139 -16.37 10.15 15.10
CA SER A 139 -15.06 10.82 15.17
C SER A 139 -15.10 12.34 15.14
N GLY A 140 -16.23 12.95 14.78
CA GLY A 140 -16.36 14.41 14.62
C GLY A 140 -15.94 14.91 13.23
N ASP A 141 -15.76 16.23 13.10
CA ASP A 141 -15.44 16.88 11.82
C ASP A 141 -13.93 16.84 11.53
N ASN A 142 -13.51 15.84 10.74
CA ASN A 142 -12.11 15.68 10.34
C ASN A 142 -11.63 16.80 9.42
N PHE A 143 -12.53 17.39 8.63
CA PHE A 143 -12.17 18.43 7.66
C PHE A 143 -11.66 19.69 8.37
N LYS A 144 -12.24 20.01 9.54
CA LYS A 144 -11.82 21.13 10.39
C LYS A 144 -10.77 20.76 11.45
N GLY A 145 -10.30 19.51 11.47
CA GLY A 145 -9.34 19.04 12.48
C GLY A 145 -9.96 18.88 13.89
N LEU A 146 -11.29 18.81 13.99
CA LEU A 146 -12.02 18.61 15.25
C LEU A 146 -12.22 17.11 15.54
N SER A 147 -11.41 16.26 14.92
CA SER A 147 -11.50 14.81 15.08
C SER A 147 -10.92 14.37 16.41
N THR A 148 -11.59 13.45 17.09
CA THR A 148 -11.06 12.79 18.30
C THR A 148 -10.28 11.52 17.98
N LYS A 149 -10.31 11.02 16.74
CA LYS A 149 -9.57 9.82 16.34
C LYS A 149 -8.18 10.16 15.80
N THR A 150 -7.24 9.24 15.99
CA THR A 150 -6.00 9.23 15.21
C THR A 150 -6.32 8.95 13.74
N PRO A 151 -5.83 9.77 12.78
CA PRO A 151 -6.06 9.56 11.36
C PRO A 151 -5.72 8.13 10.91
N GLY A 152 -6.62 7.49 10.17
CA GLY A 152 -6.45 6.13 9.65
C GLY A 152 -6.69 4.99 10.65
N ASN A 153 -6.99 5.28 11.93
CA ASN A 153 -7.36 4.26 12.90
C ASN A 153 -8.85 3.89 12.78
N LEU A 154 -9.13 2.72 12.21
CA LEU A 154 -10.50 2.17 12.07
C LEU A 154 -10.86 1.15 13.16
N ASN A 155 -10.04 1.04 14.23
CA ASN A 155 -10.17 0.04 15.30
C ASN A 155 -10.25 -1.42 14.80
N PHE A 156 -9.77 -1.69 13.59
CA PHE A 156 -9.75 -3.01 12.97
C PHE A 156 -8.50 -3.82 13.40
N ASP A 157 -8.33 -4.05 14.70
CA ASP A 157 -7.24 -4.87 15.26
C ASP A 157 -7.79 -6.16 15.92
N TYR A 158 -8.41 -7.03 15.11
CA TYR A 158 -8.95 -8.31 15.59
C TYR A 158 -7.85 -9.24 16.16
N LEU A 159 -6.62 -9.12 15.67
CA LEU A 159 -5.49 -9.95 16.06
C LEU A 159 -4.72 -9.44 17.29
N GLY A 160 -5.10 -8.25 17.80
CA GLY A 160 -4.47 -7.59 18.94
C GLY A 160 -2.98 -7.29 18.71
N LEU A 161 -2.60 -7.00 17.47
CA LEU A 161 -1.21 -6.81 17.07
C LEU A 161 -0.59 -5.59 17.74
N LYS A 162 -1.38 -4.52 17.95
CA LYS A 162 -0.90 -3.30 18.60
C LYS A 162 -0.44 -3.56 20.04
N GLY A 163 -1.13 -4.45 20.76
CA GLY A 163 -0.77 -4.84 22.13
C GLY A 163 0.46 -5.76 22.21
N LYS A 164 0.81 -6.47 21.13
CA LYS A 164 1.91 -7.44 21.09
C LYS A 164 3.23 -6.87 20.59
N LEU A 165 3.18 -5.84 19.73
CA LEU A 165 4.33 -5.30 19.00
C LEU A 165 5.07 -4.17 19.73
N GLY A 166 4.48 -3.60 20.79
CA GLY A 166 4.99 -2.40 21.46
C GLY A 166 4.85 -1.14 20.61
N GLU A 167 5.09 0.03 21.19
CA GLU A 167 4.89 1.33 20.52
C GLU A 167 5.81 1.53 19.31
N GLU A 168 7.09 1.15 19.44
CA GLU A 168 8.07 1.25 18.35
C GLU A 168 7.71 0.34 17.16
N GLY A 169 7.23 -0.87 17.45
CA GLY A 169 6.75 -1.79 16.43
C GLY A 169 5.56 -1.22 15.67
N VAL A 170 4.58 -0.67 16.39
CA VAL A 170 3.39 -0.05 15.79
C VAL A 170 3.77 1.13 14.90
N ALA A 171 4.68 2.01 15.34
CA ALA A 171 5.16 3.14 14.55
C ALA A 171 5.85 2.66 13.26
N ARG A 172 6.73 1.65 13.36
CA ARG A 172 7.39 1.06 12.19
C ARG A 172 6.40 0.48 11.18
N TYR A 173 5.38 -0.25 11.64
CA TYR A 173 4.39 -0.84 10.72
C TYR A 173 3.49 0.23 10.09
N ALA A 174 3.20 1.33 10.78
CA ALA A 174 2.52 2.48 10.19
C ALA A 174 3.35 3.09 9.05
N ASP A 175 4.66 3.24 9.22
CA ASP A 175 5.56 3.73 8.16
C ASP A 175 5.62 2.77 6.96
N VAL A 176 5.63 1.46 7.22
CA VAL A 176 5.60 0.44 6.17
C VAL A 176 4.30 0.52 5.38
N GLU A 177 3.16 0.66 6.06
CA GLU A 177 1.85 0.81 5.43
C GLU A 177 1.82 2.04 4.52
N ILE A 178 2.28 3.19 5.00
CA ILE A 178 2.29 4.43 4.20
C ILE A 178 3.20 4.31 2.98
N LYS A 179 4.41 3.75 3.13
CA LYS A 179 5.35 3.58 2.01
C LYS A 179 4.80 2.64 0.94
N ASN A 180 4.21 1.53 1.35
CA ASN A 180 3.56 0.59 0.43
C ASN A 180 2.32 1.21 -0.23
N GLY A 181 1.53 1.97 0.54
CA GLY A 181 0.38 2.72 0.02
C GLY A 181 0.78 3.74 -1.03
N ARG A 182 1.84 4.53 -0.80
CA ARG A 182 2.39 5.48 -1.78
C ARG A 182 2.86 4.80 -3.05
N ALA A 183 3.57 3.68 -2.93
CA ALA A 183 4.00 2.89 -4.09
C ALA A 183 2.79 2.36 -4.88
N ALA A 184 1.77 1.85 -4.19
CA ALA A 184 0.55 1.35 -4.83
C ALA A 184 -0.25 2.46 -5.53
N MET A 185 -0.33 3.67 -4.96
CA MET A 185 -0.98 4.82 -5.61
C MET A 185 -0.29 5.17 -6.93
N ILE A 186 1.05 5.17 -6.97
CA ILE A 186 1.82 5.38 -8.20
C ILE A 186 1.59 4.23 -9.20
N ALA A 187 1.53 2.99 -8.71
CA ALA A 187 1.27 1.83 -9.56
C ALA A 187 -0.11 1.92 -10.24
N MET A 188 -1.17 2.25 -9.49
CA MET A 188 -2.51 2.44 -10.04
C MET A 188 -2.58 3.61 -11.02
N ALA A 189 -1.93 4.73 -10.72
CA ALA A 189 -1.84 5.85 -11.67
C ALA A 189 -1.12 5.43 -12.97
N SER A 190 -0.10 4.59 -12.88
CA SER A 190 0.61 4.04 -14.03
C SER A 190 -0.30 3.12 -14.87
N LEU A 191 -1.13 2.28 -14.24
CA LEU A 191 -2.11 1.45 -14.94
C LEU A 191 -3.17 2.29 -15.68
N PHE A 192 -3.65 3.37 -15.06
CA PHE A 192 -4.59 4.29 -15.71
C PHE A 192 -3.95 5.02 -16.90
N ALA A 193 -2.71 5.48 -16.75
CA ALA A 193 -1.95 6.11 -17.84
C ALA A 193 -1.74 5.13 -18.99
N PHE A 194 -1.33 3.89 -18.69
CA PHE A 194 -1.08 2.85 -19.69
C PHE A 194 -2.31 2.57 -20.56
N LYS A 195 -3.50 2.42 -19.97
CA LYS A 195 -4.74 2.17 -20.73
C LYS A 195 -5.27 3.41 -21.45
N SER A 196 -5.02 4.62 -20.93
CA SER A 196 -5.53 5.85 -21.53
C SER A 196 -4.62 6.40 -22.64
N ILE A 197 -3.32 6.19 -22.52
CA ILE A 197 -2.28 6.72 -23.41
C ILE A 197 -1.32 5.56 -23.74
N PRO A 198 -1.43 4.96 -24.94
CA PRO A 198 -0.52 3.90 -25.39
C PRO A 198 0.94 4.38 -25.34
N GLY A 199 1.84 3.59 -24.75
CA GLY A 199 3.26 3.92 -24.62
C GLY A 199 3.62 4.90 -23.49
N SER A 200 2.67 5.31 -22.65
CA SER A 200 2.93 6.20 -21.50
C SER A 200 3.79 5.56 -20.41
N VAL A 201 3.71 4.23 -20.26
CA VAL A 201 4.50 3.45 -19.30
C VAL A 201 5.29 2.38 -20.07
N PRO A 202 6.47 2.72 -20.61
CA PRO A 202 7.21 1.85 -21.53
C PRO A 202 7.59 0.49 -20.91
N ILE A 203 7.74 0.42 -19.59
CA ILE A 203 8.06 -0.82 -18.91
C ILE A 203 6.91 -1.83 -18.97
N MET A 204 5.66 -1.38 -19.05
CA MET A 204 4.50 -2.28 -19.17
C MET A 204 4.43 -2.92 -20.57
N ASP A 205 4.84 -2.19 -21.61
CA ASP A 205 4.95 -2.74 -22.97
C ASP A 205 6.02 -3.85 -23.04
N VAL A 206 7.15 -3.64 -22.36
CA VAL A 206 8.22 -4.65 -22.26
C VAL A 206 7.78 -5.88 -21.46
N LEU A 207 6.92 -5.69 -20.45
CA LEU A 207 6.34 -6.79 -19.66
C LEU A 207 5.26 -7.56 -20.43
N GLY A 208 4.91 -7.15 -21.65
CA GLY A 208 3.90 -7.81 -22.48
C GLY A 208 2.49 -7.66 -21.93
N ALA A 209 2.23 -6.62 -21.12
CA ALA A 209 0.88 -6.25 -20.73
C ALA A 209 0.19 -5.56 -21.91
N HIS A 210 -1.07 -5.91 -22.17
CA HIS A 210 -1.86 -5.38 -23.28
C HIS A 210 -3.22 -4.86 -22.80
#